data_AF-A0A9W4L3D5-F1
#
_entry.id   AF-A0A9W4L3D5-F1
#
_cell.length_a   1.000
_cell.length_b   1.000
_cell.length_c   1.000
_cell.angle_alpha   90.00
_cell.angle_beta   90.00
_cell.angle_gamma   90.00
#
_symmetry.space_group_name_H-M   'P 1'
#
loop_
_entity.id
_entity.type
_entity.pdbx_description
1 polymer ?
#
loop_
_entity_poly.entity_id
_entity_poly.type
_entity_poly.pdbx_seq_one_letter_code
_entity_poly.pdbx_strand_id
1 'polypeptide(L)' 'MYIKGANLTLLKAQEVGATLVVLKENSPSCGSATIYNGEFKGEKKVGNGVTAALLRRHGFTVISEEGLIEKE' A
#
# COMPACT_ATOMS: atom_id res chain seq x y z
N MET A 1 8.08 -7.67 -11.44
CA MET A 1 6.77 -6.99 -11.64
C MET A 1 6.46 -6.03 -10.50
N TYR A 2 6.29 -6.51 -9.24
CA TYR A 2 5.96 -5.67 -8.08
C TYR A 2 6.94 -4.53 -7.80
N ILE A 3 8.25 -4.80 -7.69
CA ILE A 3 9.25 -3.75 -7.39
C ILE A 3 9.25 -2.63 -8.45
N LYS A 4 9.18 -3.01 -9.74
CA LYS A 4 9.10 -2.05 -10.85
C LYS A 4 7.85 -1.18 -10.73
N GLY A 5 6.70 -1.79 -10.44
CA GLY A 5 5.45 -1.05 -10.19
C GLY A 5 5.55 -0.09 -9.01
N ALA A 6 6.09 -0.55 -7.88
CA ALA A 6 6.30 0.28 -6.69
C ALA A 6 7.20 1.50 -6.98
N ASN A 7 8.31 1.31 -7.69
CA ASN A 7 9.19 2.43 -8.08
C ASN A 7 8.47 3.42 -9.02
N LEU A 8 7.69 2.94 -9.98
CA LEU A 8 6.90 3.81 -10.86
C LEU A 8 5.84 4.59 -10.07
N THR A 9 5.18 3.96 -9.10
CA THR A 9 4.24 4.64 -8.20
C THR A 9 4.94 5.69 -7.34
N LEU A 10 6.12 5.39 -6.79
CA LEU A 10 6.91 6.36 -6.02
C LEU A 10 7.26 7.58 -6.87
N LEU A 11 7.78 7.36 -8.08
CA LEU A 11 8.09 8.45 -9.01
C LEU A 11 6.84 9.29 -9.29
N LYS A 12 5.69 8.65 -9.53
CA LYS A 12 4.45 9.37 -9.80
C LYS A 12 3.97 10.16 -8.59
N ALA A 13 4.05 9.59 -7.40
CA ALA A 13 3.66 10.24 -6.15
C ALA A 13 4.53 11.48 -5.86
N GLN A 14 5.84 11.41 -6.14
CA GLN A 14 6.76 12.54 -6.05
C GLN A 14 6.45 13.62 -7.10
N GLU A 15 6.22 13.22 -8.35
CA GLU A 15 5.92 14.12 -9.46
C GLU A 15 4.66 14.98 -9.21
N VAL A 16 3.62 14.37 -8.64
CA VAL A 16 2.37 15.08 -8.34
C VAL A 16 2.38 15.80 -6.99
N GLY A 17 3.47 15.70 -6.22
CA GLY A 17 3.56 16.27 -4.88
C GLY A 17 2.56 15.68 -3.88
N ALA A 18 2.24 14.39 -4.01
CA ALA A 18 1.31 13.73 -3.10
C ALA A 18 1.87 13.68 -1.67
N THR A 19 1.00 13.86 -0.68
CA THR A 19 1.34 13.69 0.74
C THR A 19 0.62 12.48 1.35
N LEU A 20 -0.55 12.14 0.78
CA LEU A 20 -1.38 11.00 1.13
C LEU A 20 -1.54 10.08 -0.08
N VAL A 21 -1.34 8.78 0.11
CA VAL A 21 -1.60 7.74 -0.90
C VAL A 21 -2.59 6.73 -0.33
N VAL A 22 -3.68 6.53 -1.05
CA VAL A 22 -4.75 5.58 -0.68
C VAL A 22 -4.59 4.34 -1.55
N LEU A 23 -4.50 3.17 -0.92
CA LEU A 23 -4.19 1.91 -1.60
C LEU A 23 -5.18 0.81 -1.22
N LYS A 24 -5.50 -0.08 -2.18
CA LYS A 24 -6.37 -1.24 -1.96
C LYS A 24 -5.82 -2.16 -0.86
N GLU A 25 -6.57 -2.38 0.22
CA GLU A 25 -6.14 -3.25 1.32
C GLU A 25 -6.05 -4.74 0.94
N ASN A 26 -5.24 -5.50 1.67
CA ASN A 26 -4.99 -6.95 1.54
C ASN A 26 -4.14 -7.39 0.34
N SER A 27 -3.82 -6.47 -0.58
CA SER A 27 -3.03 -6.77 -1.77
C SER A 27 -1.54 -6.98 -1.42
N PRO A 28 -0.83 -7.95 -2.04
CA PRO A 28 0.62 -8.11 -1.85
C PRO A 28 1.45 -6.90 -2.32
N SER A 29 0.86 -5.99 -3.13
CA SER A 29 1.50 -4.73 -3.50
C SER A 29 0.96 -3.55 -2.70
N CYS A 30 -0.36 -3.47 -2.53
CA CYS A 30 -1.05 -2.28 -2.07
C CYS A 30 -1.49 -2.32 -0.60
N GLY A 31 -1.51 -3.49 0.04
CA GLY A 31 -1.96 -3.64 1.42
C GLY A 31 -1.18 -2.74 2.37
N SER A 32 -1.89 -1.97 3.19
CA SER A 32 -1.32 -0.92 4.04
C SER A 32 -1.25 -1.33 5.51
N ALA A 33 -2.03 -2.34 5.91
CA ALA A 33 -2.02 -2.89 7.26
C ALA A 33 -1.95 -4.42 7.26
N THR A 34 -2.56 -5.06 6.26
CA THR A 34 -2.59 -6.52 6.16
C THR A 34 -2.33 -7.00 4.73
N ILE A 35 -1.74 -8.17 4.61
CA ILE A 35 -1.49 -8.87 3.35
C ILE A 35 -1.77 -10.36 3.53
N TYR A 36 -2.03 -11.08 2.43
CA TYR A 36 -2.10 -12.54 2.50
C TYR A 36 -0.78 -13.14 3.00
N ASN A 37 -0.86 -14.22 3.79
CA ASN A 37 0.30 -14.81 4.44
C ASN A 37 1.27 -15.52 3.48
N GLY A 38 0.80 -15.88 2.28
CA GLY A 38 1.58 -16.55 1.23
C GLY A 38 1.34 -18.06 1.15
N GLU A 39 0.50 -18.63 2.02
CA GLU A 39 0.20 -20.07 2.04
C GLU A 39 -0.98 -20.47 1.14
N PHE A 40 -1.59 -19.51 0.43
CA PHE A 40 -2.74 -19.73 -0.46
C PHE A 40 -3.98 -20.32 0.23
N LYS A 41 -4.12 -20.11 1.54
CA LYS A 41 -5.29 -20.53 2.35
C LYS A 41 -6.33 -19.43 2.58
N GLY A 42 -6.17 -18.27 1.93
CA GLY A 42 -7.01 -17.08 2.16
C GLY A 42 -6.72 -16.37 3.50
N GLU A 43 -5.71 -16.82 4.25
CA GLU A 43 -5.29 -16.25 5.52
C GLU A 43 -4.46 -14.97 5.33
N LYS A 44 -4.66 -14.02 6.23
CA LYS A 44 -3.99 -12.71 6.22
C LYS A 44 -3.07 -12.58 7.43
N LYS A 45 -2.05 -11.75 7.31
CA LYS A 45 -1.15 -11.35 8.38
C LYS A 45 -0.94 -9.85 8.38
N VAL A 46 -0.54 -9.31 9.54
CA VAL A 46 -0.07 -7.92 9.63
C VAL A 46 1.16 -7.75 8.74
N GLY A 47 1.14 -6.71 7.91
CA GLY A 47 2.23 -6.45 6.98
C GLY A 47 1.81 -5.47 5.88
N ASN A 48 2.83 -4.96 5.19
CA ASN A 48 2.64 -4.01 4.09
C ASN A 48 2.97 -4.69 2.77
N GLY A 49 2.18 -4.40 1.74
CA GLY A 49 2.51 -4.73 0.37
C GLY A 49 3.72 -3.95 -0.12
N VAL A 50 4.33 -4.41 -1.22
CA VAL A 50 5.58 -3.86 -1.77
C VAL A 50 5.49 -2.35 -2.01
N THR A 51 4.43 -1.87 -2.66
CA THR A 51 4.22 -0.45 -2.96
C THR A 51 4.00 0.36 -1.68
N ALA A 52 3.14 -0.13 -0.78
CA ALA A 52 2.86 0.53 0.49
C ALA A 52 4.12 0.67 1.35
N ALA A 53 4.94 -0.40 1.43
CA ALA A 53 6.19 -0.39 2.18
C ALA A 53 7.20 0.60 1.61
N LEU A 54 7.36 0.65 0.28
CA LEU A 54 8.28 1.59 -0.38
C LEU A 54 7.86 3.04 -0.15
N LEU A 55 6.59 3.37 -0.38
CA LEU A 55 6.07 4.72 -0.19
C LEU A 55 6.26 5.20 1.26
N ARG A 56 5.95 4.35 2.25
CA ARG A 56 6.19 4.67 3.68
C ARG A 56 7.66 4.93 3.98
N ARG A 57 8.58 4.14 3.42
CA ARG A 57 10.03 4.37 3.58
C ARG A 57 10.50 5.70 2.99
N HIS A 58 9.77 6.25 2.01
CA HIS A 58 10.02 7.55 1.41
C HIS A 58 9.19 8.70 2.02
N GLY A 59 8.55 8.47 3.17
CA GLY A 59 7.88 9.52 3.95
C GLY A 59 6.45 9.85 3.54
N PHE A 60 5.83 9.06 2.65
CA PHE A 60 4.43 9.25 2.30
C PHE A 60 3.52 8.68 3.40
N THR A 61 2.42 9.38 3.69
CA THR A 61 1.32 8.80 4.47
C THR A 61 0.56 7.83 3.57
N VAL A 62 0.50 6.55 3.97
CA VAL A 62 -0.17 5.50 3.19
C VAL A 62 -1.28 4.89 4.03
N ILE A 63 -2.51 4.98 3.53
CA ILE A 63 -3.73 4.43 4.15
C ILE A 63 -4.45 3.51 3.18
N SER A 64 -5.37 2.72 3.72
CA SER A 64 -6.28 1.93 2.91
C SER A 64 -7.54 2.70 2.53
N GLU A 65 -8.31 2.19 1.57
CA GLU A 65 -9.61 2.77 1.22
C GLU A 65 -10.61 2.69 2.39
N GLU A 66 -10.47 1.73 3.29
CA GLU A 66 -11.32 1.63 4.49
C GLU A 66 -11.06 2.77 5.49
N GLY A 67 -9.87 3.37 5.47
CA GLY A 67 -9.54 4.53 6.29
C GLY A 67 -10.09 5.86 5.76
N LEU A 68 -10.63 5.90 4.54
CA LEU A 68 -11.27 7.09 3.96
C LEU A 68 -12.75 7.22 4.34
N ILE A 69 -13.38 6.13 4.75
CA ILE A 69 -14.80 6.14 5.10
C ILE A 69 -14.87 6.57 6.56
N GLU A 70 -15.13 7.86 6.82
CA GLU A 70 -15.65 8.28 8.12
C GLU A 70 -16.92 7.46 8.39
N LYS A 71 -16.92 6.70 9.48
CA LYS A 71 -18.17 6.13 10.00
C LYS A 71 -18.95 7.29 10.61
N GLU A 72 -19.98 7.75 9.89
CA GLU A 72 -21.12 8.43 10.51
C GLU A 72 -21.77 7.54 11.58
#